data_AF-A0A932DCX6-F1
#
_entry.id   AF-A0A932DCX6-F1
#
_cell.length_a   1.000
_cell.length_b   1.000
_cell.length_c   1.000
_cell.angle_alpha   90.00
_cell.angle_beta   90.00
_cell.angle_gamma   90.00
#
_symmetry.space_group_name_H-M   'P 1'
#
loop_
_entity.id
_entity.type
_entity.pdbx_description
1 polymer ?
#
loop_
_entity_poly.entity_id
_entity_poly.type
_entity_poly.pdbx_seq_one_letter_code
_entity_poly.pdbx_strand_id
1 'polypeptide(L)'
;MSTVAPETFAAGIWQRAVRPEAGGLSPEQARALLEINFSELDLDRVDALCAKARAGTLTAEEKQELDEYFEAEAILGFLQSKARQSLKRAGLEP
;
A
#
# COMPACT_ATOMS: atom_id res chain seq x y z
N MET A 1 -23.03 1.43 -7.15
CA MET A 1 -21.77 1.24 -6.42
C MET A 1 -21.57 2.47 -5.56
N SER A 2 -21.71 2.35 -4.25
CA SER A 2 -21.53 3.48 -3.34
C SER A 2 -20.04 3.84 -3.31
N THR A 3 -19.71 5.00 -3.88
CA THR A 3 -18.39 5.61 -3.73
C THR A 3 -18.29 6.12 -2.29
N VAL A 4 -17.91 5.24 -1.36
CA VAL A 4 -17.48 5.69 -0.03
C VAL A 4 -16.15 6.39 -0.25
N ALA A 5 -16.10 7.68 0.07
CA ALA A 5 -14.89 8.48 -0.10
C ALA A 5 -13.73 7.82 0.70
N PRO A 6 -12.53 7.69 0.11
CA PRO A 6 -11.37 7.07 0.77
C PRO A 6 -10.93 7.78 2.07
N GLU A 7 -11.54 8.93 2.39
CA GLU A 7 -11.18 9.80 3.51
C GLU A 7 -11.51 9.20 4.90
N THR A 8 -12.37 8.17 4.98
CA THR A 8 -12.81 7.54 6.25
C THR A 8 -12.15 6.18 6.54
N PHE A 9 -11.36 5.61 5.62
CA PHE A 9 -10.68 4.32 5.81
C PHE A 9 -9.29 4.49 6.43
N ALA A 10 -8.72 3.40 6.97
CA ALA A 10 -7.42 3.44 7.65
C ALA A 10 -6.31 3.95 6.72
N ALA A 11 -6.34 3.63 5.42
CA ALA A 11 -5.42 4.20 4.43
C ALA A 11 -5.40 5.74 4.45
N GLY A 12 -6.56 6.41 4.50
CA GLY A 12 -6.63 7.88 4.57
C GLY A 12 -6.05 8.46 5.87
N ILE A 13 -6.24 7.75 7.00
CA ILE A 13 -5.61 8.11 8.28
C ILE A 13 -4.09 7.98 8.18
N TRP A 14 -3.61 6.86 7.63
CA TRP A 14 -2.18 6.60 7.41
C TRP A 14 -1.56 7.63 6.48
N GLN A 15 -2.22 8.03 5.39
CA GLN A 15 -1.71 9.06 4.49
C GLN A 15 -1.41 10.37 5.24
N ARG A 16 -2.35 10.84 6.08
CA ARG A 16 -2.19 12.08 6.87
C ARG A 16 -1.13 11.96 7.97
N ALA A 17 -0.97 10.77 8.55
CA ALA A 17 0.03 10.50 9.57
C ALA A 17 1.44 10.41 8.97
N VAL A 18 1.59 9.68 7.85
CA VAL A 18 2.87 9.45 7.18
C VAL A 18 3.36 10.72 6.49
N ARG A 19 2.47 11.50 5.85
CA ARG A 19 2.84 12.67 5.02
C ARG A 19 3.94 12.34 4.01
N PRO A 20 3.67 11.47 3.03
CA PRO A 20 4.69 10.95 2.11
C PRO A 20 5.51 12.05 1.42
N GLU A 21 4.86 13.16 1.08
CA GLU A 21 5.46 14.31 0.43
C GLU A 21 6.53 15.01 1.27
N ALA A 22 6.49 14.88 2.60
CA ALA A 22 7.39 15.58 3.52
C ALA A 22 8.83 15.03 3.51
N GLY A 23 9.01 13.75 3.15
CA GLY A 23 10.30 13.06 3.30
C GLY A 23 10.76 13.03 4.76
N GLY A 24 12.06 13.22 5.00
CA GLY A 24 12.62 13.37 6.37
C GLY A 24 13.15 12.08 7.00
N LEU A 25 13.27 11.00 6.24
CA LEU A 25 13.97 9.79 6.66
C LEU A 25 15.46 9.91 6.36
N SER A 26 16.31 9.24 7.15
CA SER A 26 17.70 9.02 6.76
C SER A 26 17.76 8.12 5.50
N PRO A 27 18.84 8.16 4.71
CA PRO A 27 18.97 7.28 3.56
C PRO A 27 18.86 5.79 3.89
N GLU A 28 19.39 5.39 5.05
CA GLU A 28 19.29 4.00 5.55
C GLU A 28 17.84 3.61 5.85
N GLN A 29 17.10 4.46 6.58
CA GLN A 29 15.68 4.23 6.87
C GLN A 29 14.83 4.18 5.61
N ALA A 30 15.12 5.06 4.64
CA ALA A 30 14.42 5.08 3.37
C ALA A 30 14.63 3.77 2.60
N ARG A 31 15.86 3.28 2.49
CA ARG A 31 16.14 1.99 1.81
C ARG A 31 15.48 0.82 2.50
N ALA A 32 15.55 0.75 3.83
CA ALA A 32 14.90 -0.32 4.59
C ALA A 32 13.38 -0.36 4.33
N LEU A 33 12.71 0.79 4.19
CA LEU A 33 11.29 0.83 3.84
C LEU A 33 11.00 0.41 2.39
N LEU A 34 11.94 0.60 1.45
CA LEU A 34 11.78 0.17 0.05
C LEU A 34 11.94 -1.34 -0.12
N GLU A 35 12.62 -2.00 0.81
CA GLU A 35 12.77 -3.47 0.81
C GLU A 35 11.51 -4.19 1.28
N ILE A 36 10.62 -3.51 2.03
CA ILE A 36 9.36 -4.09 2.50
C ILE A 36 8.44 -4.32 1.32
N ASN A 37 8.04 -5.59 1.14
CA ASN A 37 7.09 -6.05 0.14
C ASN A 37 6.21 -7.15 0.74
N PHE A 38 5.08 -7.43 0.09
CA PHE A 38 4.26 -8.58 0.41
C PHE A 38 5.02 -9.88 0.15
N SER A 39 4.70 -10.92 0.94
CA SER A 39 5.25 -12.24 0.72
C SER A 39 4.74 -12.85 -0.59
N GLU A 40 5.45 -13.82 -1.16
CA GLU A 40 4.96 -14.55 -2.34
C GLU A 40 3.60 -15.20 -2.09
N LEU A 41 3.36 -15.70 -0.86
CA LEU A 41 2.09 -16.26 -0.44
C LEU A 41 0.94 -15.24 -0.52
N ASP A 42 1.18 -14.01 -0.07
CA ASP A 42 0.19 -12.93 -0.13
C ASP A 42 -0.07 -12.49 -1.57
N LEU A 43 0.97 -12.39 -2.40
CA LEU A 43 0.84 -12.04 -3.81
C LEU A 43 0.02 -13.09 -4.57
N ASP A 44 0.34 -14.37 -4.39
CA ASP A 44 -0.42 -15.49 -4.98
C ASP A 44 -1.89 -15.47 -4.52
N ARG A 45 -2.13 -15.10 -3.26
CA ARG A 45 -3.49 -15.00 -2.72
C ARG A 45 -4.26 -13.86 -3.37
N VAL A 46 -3.68 -12.67 -3.47
CA VAL A 46 -4.30 -11.52 -4.14
C VAL A 46 -4.60 -11.84 -5.61
N ASP A 47 -3.68 -12.52 -6.31
CA ASP A 47 -3.88 -12.93 -7.70
C ASP A 47 -5.05 -13.91 -7.84
N ALA A 48 -5.15 -14.90 -6.95
CA ALA A 48 -6.27 -15.84 -6.93
C ALA A 48 -7.62 -15.14 -6.64
N LEU A 49 -7.64 -14.21 -5.69
CA LEU A 49 -8.84 -13.40 -5.38
C LEU A 49 -9.24 -12.53 -6.59
N CYS A 50 -8.27 -11.87 -7.23
CA CYS A 50 -8.51 -11.08 -8.43
C CYS A 50 -9.03 -11.94 -9.59
N ALA A 51 -8.53 -13.17 -9.76
CA ALA A 51 -9.03 -14.11 -10.75
C ALA A 51 -10.50 -14.48 -10.48
N LYS A 52 -10.88 -14.77 -9.23
CA LYS A 52 -12.27 -15.02 -8.83
C LYS A 52 -13.17 -13.79 -9.04
N ALA A 53 -12.66 -12.60 -8.74
CA ALA A 53 -13.38 -11.34 -8.98
C ALA A 53 -13.72 -11.17 -10.46
N ARG A 54 -12.75 -11.41 -11.35
CA ARG A 54 -12.92 -11.36 -12.82
C ARG A 54 -13.89 -12.44 -13.32
N ALA A 55 -13.87 -13.62 -12.71
CA ALA A 55 -14.79 -14.72 -13.02
C ALA A 55 -16.21 -14.51 -12.46
N GLY A 56 -16.42 -13.51 -11.59
CA GLY A 56 -17.70 -13.28 -10.91
C GLY A 56 -18.02 -14.31 -9.83
N THR A 57 -17.02 -15.03 -9.32
CA THR A 57 -17.17 -16.11 -8.33
C THR A 57 -16.63 -15.75 -6.95
N LEU A 58 -16.32 -14.47 -6.72
CA LEU A 58 -15.78 -13.97 -5.46
C LEU A 58 -16.87 -13.98 -4.38
N THR A 59 -16.62 -14.60 -3.23
CA THR A 59 -17.55 -14.54 -2.10
C THR A 59 -17.49 -13.19 -1.39
N ALA A 60 -18.43 -12.94 -0.46
CA ALA A 60 -18.43 -11.71 0.33
C ALA A 60 -17.19 -11.63 1.26
N GLU A 61 -16.82 -12.75 1.86
CA GLU A 61 -15.64 -12.88 2.72
C GLU A 61 -14.35 -12.68 1.92
N GLU A 62 -14.27 -13.29 0.74
CA GLU A 62 -13.12 -13.11 -0.17
C GLU A 62 -13.02 -11.68 -0.71
N LYS A 63 -14.17 -11.01 -0.91
CA LYS A 63 -14.18 -9.60 -1.25
C LYS A 63 -13.61 -8.75 -0.12
N GLN A 64 -14.01 -9.03 1.12
CA GLN A 64 -13.48 -8.31 2.28
C GLN A 64 -11.96 -8.53 2.39
N GLU A 65 -11.49 -9.76 2.25
CA GLU A 65 -10.06 -10.09 2.25
C GLU A 65 -9.30 -9.31 1.15
N LEU A 66 -9.85 -9.25 -0.06
CA LEU A 66 -9.25 -8.48 -1.16
C LEU A 66 -9.23 -6.97 -0.88
N ASP A 67 -10.29 -6.43 -0.27
CA ASP A 67 -10.35 -5.02 0.13
C ASP A 67 -9.30 -4.71 1.23
N GLU A 68 -9.05 -5.63 2.17
CA GLU A 68 -7.98 -5.52 3.19
C GLU A 68 -6.57 -5.49 2.56
N TYR A 69 -6.32 -6.32 1.54
CA TYR A 69 -5.06 -6.28 0.79
C TYR A 69 -4.83 -4.94 0.08
N PHE A 70 -5.86 -4.37 -0.57
CA PHE A 70 -5.74 -3.05 -1.20
C PHE A 70 -5.48 -1.94 -0.20
N GLU A 71 -6.08 -2.01 0.99
CA GLU A 71 -5.81 -1.07 2.06
C GLU A 71 -4.36 -1.18 2.57
N ALA A 72 -3.87 -2.40 2.77
CA ALA A 72 -2.47 -2.64 3.14
C ALA A 72 -1.49 -2.13 2.06
N GLU A 73 -1.78 -2.36 0.78
CA GLU A 73 -0.98 -1.87 -0.35
C GLU A 73 -0.92 -0.35 -0.36
N ALA A 74 -2.05 0.33 -0.17
CA ALA A 74 -2.09 1.79 -0.10
C ALA A 74 -1.21 2.33 1.05
N ILE A 75 -1.28 1.71 2.23
CA ILE A 75 -0.46 2.09 3.39
C ILE A 75 1.04 1.90 3.09
N LEU A 76 1.42 0.75 2.55
CA LEU A 76 2.81 0.48 2.15
C LEU A 76 3.28 1.49 1.09
N GLY A 77 2.43 1.81 0.12
CA GLY A 77 2.68 2.81 -0.92
C GLY A 77 2.98 4.21 -0.34
N PHE A 78 2.29 4.63 0.72
CA PHE A 78 2.59 5.88 1.41
C PHE A 78 3.97 5.87 2.08
N LEU A 79 4.35 4.77 2.73
CA LEU A 79 5.66 4.62 3.37
C LEU A 79 6.79 4.63 2.34
N GLN A 80 6.65 3.84 1.28
CA GLN A 80 7.63 3.78 0.19
C GLN A 80 7.72 5.12 -0.57
N SER A 81 6.60 5.83 -0.74
CA SER A 81 6.59 7.18 -1.30
C SER A 81 7.40 8.15 -0.43
N LYS A 82 7.24 8.09 0.90
CA LYS A 82 8.05 8.89 1.84
C LYS A 82 9.55 8.56 1.74
N ALA A 83 9.88 7.29 1.60
CA ALA A 83 11.25 6.83 1.41
C ALA A 83 11.86 7.42 0.12
N ARG A 84 11.18 7.25 -1.03
CA ARG A 84 11.62 7.82 -2.32
C ARG A 84 11.79 9.34 -2.24
N GLN A 85 10.85 10.04 -1.60
CA GLN A 85 10.95 11.49 -1.43
C GLN A 85 12.11 11.90 -0.52
N SER A 86 12.46 11.09 0.48
CA SER A 86 13.61 11.35 1.35
C SER A 86 14.94 11.19 0.59
N LEU A 87 15.08 10.14 -0.22
CA LEU A 87 16.28 9.90 -1.02
C LEU A 87 16.46 10.97 -2.11
N LYS A 88 15.37 11.28 -2.84
CA LYS A 88 15.37 12.34 -3.85
C LYS A 88 15.81 13.70 -3.30
N ARG A 89 15.33 14.08 -2.11
CA ARG A 89 15.71 15.34 -1.44
C ARG A 89 17.16 15.35 -0.96
N ALA A 90 17.72 14.18 -0.67
CA ALA A 90 19.14 14.01 -0.34
C ALA A 90 20.06 13.94 -1.58
N GLY A 91 19.51 14.00 -2.80
CA GLY A 91 20.27 13.84 -4.04
C GLY A 91 20.78 12.41 -4.26
N LEU A 92 20.07 11.42 -3.70
CA LEU A 92 20.40 10.00 -3.80
C LEU A 92 19.34 9.27 -4.64
N GLU A 93 19.78 8.25 -5.37
CA GLU A 93 18.87 7.35 -6.07
C GLU A 93 18.14 6.42 -5.06
N PRO A 94 16.87 6.08 -5.35
CA PRO A 94 16.08 5.12 -4.58
C PRO A 94 16.75 3.76 -4.40
#